data_AF-A0A520Q9Z9-F1
#
_entry.id   AF-A0A520Q9Z9-F1
#
_cell.length_a   1.000
_cell.length_b   1.000
_cell.length_c   1.000
_cell.angle_alpha   90.00
_cell.angle_beta   90.00
_cell.angle_gamma   90.00
#
_symmetry.space_group_name_H-M   'P 1'
#
loop_
_entity.id
_entity.type
_entity.pdbx_description
1 polymer ?
#
loop_
_entity_poly.entity_id
_entity_poly.type
_entity_poly.pdbx_seq_one_letter_code
_entity_poly.pdbx_strand_id
1 'polypeptide(L)'
;MNENKPSSTRKAPETITRGVPPSISDSKSGFVPMEGGVSFSNLLSKLLRKPLSIFHELETKEVLWKIPITLILISVVSLTVFGLVVGTFSWGNQIWAAPLKIVSGLMFSALICLPSLYIFTCIGGLEARFSTVIGMLCSIVALSGLLLVGFAPVVWLFSVSSTSVVFIGFLLLALWMICVGFGFTLVFRAGKAMGMANTGHLMVWCIIFLLVTVQMTTTLRPIVGASETLINFDEKKFFLQYWSEEFQQATD
;
A
#
# COMPACT_ATOMS: atom_id res chain seq x y z
N MET A 1 -18.21 68.15 -58.27
CA MET A 1 -19.60 67.91 -58.67
C MET A 1 -19.65 66.47 -59.18
N ASN A 2 -20.31 65.56 -58.43
CA ASN A 2 -20.92 64.29 -58.86
C ASN A 2 -20.04 63.29 -59.68
N GLU A 3 -19.83 62.03 -59.33
CA GLU A 3 -20.75 61.02 -58.78
C GLU A 3 -19.99 59.90 -58.05
N ASN A 4 -20.64 59.42 -57.00
CA ASN A 4 -20.22 58.37 -56.09
C ASN A 4 -20.90 57.06 -56.54
N LYS A 5 -20.16 56.00 -56.85
CA LYS A 5 -20.72 54.65 -57.07
C LYS A 5 -19.90 53.63 -56.27
N PRO A 6 -20.48 52.95 -55.26
CA PRO A 6 -19.74 51.99 -54.45
C PRO A 6 -19.68 50.63 -55.15
N SER A 7 -18.47 50.09 -55.30
CA SER A 7 -18.22 48.71 -55.70
C SER A 7 -18.59 47.75 -54.57
N SER A 8 -19.60 46.92 -54.82
CA SER A 8 -20.04 45.82 -53.95
C SER A 8 -18.93 44.76 -53.85
N THR A 9 -18.19 44.73 -52.73
CA THR A 9 -17.34 43.60 -52.36
C THR A 9 -18.12 42.74 -51.35
N ARG A 10 -18.72 41.68 -51.87
CA ARG A 10 -19.48 40.65 -51.13
C ARG A 10 -18.60 40.06 -50.02
N LYS A 11 -18.94 40.35 -48.75
CA LYS A 11 -18.40 39.65 -47.57
C LYS A 11 -18.67 38.15 -47.70
N ALA A 12 -17.61 37.34 -47.63
CA ALA A 12 -17.74 35.90 -47.49
C ALA A 12 -18.37 35.56 -46.12
N PRO A 13 -19.19 34.50 -46.01
CA PRO A 13 -19.84 34.15 -44.76
C PRO A 13 -18.81 33.63 -43.75
N GLU A 14 -18.87 34.18 -42.54
CA GLU A 14 -18.18 33.67 -41.36
C GLU A 14 -18.51 32.19 -41.16
N THR A 15 -17.54 31.32 -41.44
CA THR A 15 -17.61 29.92 -41.02
C THR A 15 -17.36 29.91 -39.52
N ILE A 16 -18.44 30.01 -38.76
CA ILE A 16 -18.47 29.66 -37.34
C ILE A 16 -18.19 28.16 -37.30
N THR A 17 -16.91 27.79 -37.16
CA THR A 17 -16.52 26.44 -36.75
C THR A 17 -17.11 26.22 -35.36
N ARG A 18 -18.31 25.63 -35.33
CA ARG A 18 -18.86 24.98 -34.16
C ARG A 18 -17.80 23.98 -33.71
N GLY A 19 -17.13 24.28 -32.61
CA GLY A 19 -16.23 23.36 -31.94
C GLY A 19 -17.01 22.07 -31.70
N VAL A 20 -16.60 21.03 -32.41
CA VAL A 20 -17.04 19.66 -32.18
C VAL A 20 -16.75 19.36 -30.70
N PRO A 21 -17.73 18.90 -29.90
CA PRO A 21 -17.44 18.47 -28.54
C PRO A 21 -16.38 17.35 -28.59
N PRO A 22 -15.38 17.35 -27.70
CA PRO A 22 -14.27 16.41 -27.78
C PRO A 22 -14.82 14.98 -27.82
N SER A 23 -14.44 14.25 -28.87
CA SER A 23 -14.82 12.85 -29.03
C SER A 23 -14.25 12.05 -27.88
N ILE A 24 -15.02 11.07 -27.40
CA ILE A 24 -14.72 10.14 -26.29
C ILE A 24 -13.48 9.24 -26.60
N SER A 25 -12.76 9.49 -27.69
CA SER A 25 -11.51 8.83 -28.07
C SER A 25 -10.25 9.38 -27.38
N ASP A 26 -10.31 10.52 -26.69
CA ASP A 26 -9.16 11.11 -25.97
C ASP A 26 -8.92 10.55 -24.55
N SER A 27 -9.61 9.46 -24.20
CA SER A 27 -9.47 8.78 -22.89
C SER A 27 -8.14 8.04 -22.69
N LYS A 28 -7.21 8.08 -23.66
CA LYS A 28 -5.84 7.55 -23.52
C LYS A 28 -4.82 8.56 -22.95
N SER A 29 -5.21 9.78 -22.58
CA SER A 29 -4.28 10.84 -22.15
C SER A 29 -4.30 11.16 -20.64
N GLY A 30 -4.73 10.24 -19.77
CA GLY A 30 -4.72 10.42 -18.31
C GLY A 30 -3.33 10.41 -17.65
N PHE A 31 -2.25 10.44 -18.43
CA PHE A 31 -0.88 10.24 -17.96
C PHE A 31 -0.09 11.55 -18.04
N VAL A 32 0.11 12.15 -16.86
CA VAL A 32 1.02 13.28 -16.68
C VAL A 32 2.35 12.71 -16.17
N PRO A 33 3.43 12.75 -16.97
CA PRO A 33 4.79 12.48 -16.50
C PRO A 33 5.21 13.52 -15.45
N MET A 34 6.10 13.16 -14.52
CA MET A 34 6.50 14.00 -13.38
C MET A 34 6.60 15.51 -13.64
N GLU A 35 5.68 16.29 -13.08
CA GLU A 35 6.04 17.58 -12.50
C GLU A 35 6.43 17.33 -11.03
N GLY A 36 7.73 17.35 -10.70
CA GLY A 36 8.19 17.39 -9.29
C GLY A 36 9.19 16.34 -8.80
N GLY A 37 9.72 15.46 -9.65
CA GLY A 37 10.82 14.54 -9.26
C GLY A 37 10.45 13.45 -8.24
N VAL A 38 11.44 12.66 -7.82
CA VAL A 38 11.30 11.49 -6.90
C VAL A 38 11.19 11.91 -5.42
N SER A 39 10.53 13.03 -5.14
CA SER A 39 10.40 13.58 -3.77
C SER A 39 9.42 12.76 -2.93
N PHE A 40 9.68 12.62 -1.62
CA PHE A 40 8.84 11.89 -0.67
C PHE A 40 7.35 12.29 -0.76
N SER A 41 7.06 13.59 -0.73
CA SER A 41 5.68 14.11 -0.77
C SER A 41 4.99 13.83 -2.11
N ASN A 42 5.76 13.83 -3.21
CA ASN A 42 5.24 13.50 -4.53
C ASN A 42 4.96 12.01 -4.69
N LEU A 43 5.82 11.15 -4.15
CA LEU A 43 5.58 9.71 -4.15
C LEU A 43 4.46 9.32 -3.20
N LEU A 44 4.35 9.95 -2.03
CA LEU A 44 3.25 9.78 -1.09
C LEU A 44 1.91 10.18 -1.73
N SER A 45 1.84 11.38 -2.30
CA SER A 45 0.61 11.86 -2.97
C SER A 45 0.27 11.03 -4.20
N LYS A 46 1.24 10.56 -4.97
CA LYS A 46 1.02 9.61 -6.08
C LYS A 46 0.55 8.26 -5.57
N LEU A 47 1.10 7.71 -4.50
CA LEU A 47 0.67 6.42 -3.95
C LEU A 47 -0.80 6.49 -3.50
N LEU A 48 -1.22 7.62 -2.94
CA LEU A 48 -2.61 7.86 -2.52
C LEU A 48 -3.56 8.19 -3.70
N ARG A 49 -3.12 9.00 -4.68
CA ARG A 49 -3.99 9.51 -5.76
C ARG A 49 -3.91 8.75 -7.08
N LYS A 50 -2.71 8.32 -7.48
CA LYS A 50 -2.42 7.64 -8.75
C LYS A 50 -1.34 6.55 -8.58
N PRO A 51 -1.59 5.50 -7.77
CA PRO A 51 -0.58 4.49 -7.46
C PRO A 51 -0.04 3.77 -8.69
N LEU A 52 -0.86 3.64 -9.74
CA LEU A 52 -0.47 3.02 -11.02
C LEU A 52 0.67 3.76 -11.73
N SER A 53 0.81 5.06 -11.50
CA SER A 53 1.87 5.88 -12.10
C SER A 53 3.27 5.52 -11.61
N ILE A 54 3.38 4.96 -10.40
CA ILE A 54 4.65 4.52 -9.80
C ILE A 54 5.21 3.32 -10.58
N PHE A 55 4.33 2.39 -11.00
CA PHE A 55 4.73 1.20 -11.77
C PHE A 55 5.22 1.55 -13.16
N HIS A 56 4.58 2.50 -13.83
CA HIS A 56 5.04 3.00 -15.12
C HIS A 56 6.42 3.68 -15.00
N GLU A 57 6.67 4.42 -13.92
CA GLU A 57 7.97 5.02 -13.66
C GLU A 57 9.07 3.99 -13.39
N LEU A 58 8.74 2.89 -12.71
CA LEU A 58 9.66 1.77 -12.49
C LEU A 58 10.03 1.06 -13.80
N GLU A 59 9.17 1.08 -14.81
CA GLU A 59 9.45 0.47 -16.11
C GLU A 59 10.23 1.41 -17.04
N THR A 60 9.96 2.71 -16.96
CA THR A 60 10.44 3.70 -17.95
C THR A 60 11.75 4.40 -17.58
N LYS A 61 12.09 4.58 -16.29
CA LYS A 61 13.23 5.42 -15.87
C LYS A 61 14.44 4.62 -15.38
N GLU A 62 15.64 5.06 -15.77
CA GLU A 62 16.93 4.49 -15.36
C GLU A 62 17.23 4.64 -13.85
N VAL A 63 16.50 5.49 -13.12
CA VAL A 63 16.71 5.71 -11.67
C VAL A 63 15.88 4.72 -10.83
N LEU A 64 16.06 3.44 -11.14
CA LEU A 64 15.26 2.31 -10.64
C LEU A 64 15.24 2.14 -9.12
N TRP A 65 16.33 2.51 -8.43
CA TRP A 65 16.50 2.22 -7.00
C TRP A 65 15.93 3.29 -6.05
N LYS A 66 15.73 4.54 -6.51
CA LYS A 66 15.25 5.61 -5.62
C LYS A 66 13.78 5.43 -5.23
N ILE A 67 12.96 4.89 -6.12
CA ILE A 67 11.53 4.64 -5.89
C ILE A 67 11.31 3.62 -4.77
N PRO A 68 11.84 2.37 -4.85
CA PRO A 68 11.64 1.39 -3.79
C PRO A 68 12.23 1.83 -2.45
N ILE A 69 13.37 2.52 -2.43
CA ILE A 69 13.95 3.08 -1.20
C ILE A 69 12.99 4.08 -0.55
N THR A 70 12.37 4.96 -1.34
CA THR A 70 11.42 5.94 -0.80
C THR A 70 10.13 5.29 -0.33
N LEU A 71 9.64 4.24 -1.01
CA LEU A 71 8.48 3.47 -0.56
C LEU A 71 8.77 2.72 0.75
N ILE A 72 9.97 2.16 0.91
CA ILE A 72 10.41 1.56 2.17
C ILE A 72 10.46 2.63 3.27
N LEU A 73 10.98 3.83 2.98
CA LEU A 73 10.99 4.92 3.95
C LEU A 73 9.56 5.30 4.37
N ILE A 74 8.64 5.47 3.43
CA ILE A 74 7.21 5.73 3.71
C ILE A 74 6.63 4.61 4.58
N SER A 75 6.91 3.35 4.24
CA SER A 75 6.46 2.18 4.99
C SER A 75 6.98 2.20 6.43
N VAL A 76 8.29 2.36 6.62
CA VAL A 76 8.92 2.36 7.94
C VAL A 76 8.37 3.50 8.80
N VAL A 77 8.26 4.71 8.25
CA VAL A 77 7.72 5.86 8.98
C VAL A 77 6.26 5.62 9.37
N SER A 78 5.42 5.17 8.43
CA SER A 78 4.00 4.95 8.70
C SER A 78 3.75 3.82 9.71
N LEU A 79 4.46 2.69 9.58
CA LEU A 79 4.39 1.58 10.52
C LEU A 79 4.93 1.94 11.91
N THR A 80 5.96 2.79 11.98
CA THR A 80 6.49 3.28 13.26
C THR A 80 5.46 4.16 13.96
N VAL A 81 4.85 5.13 13.23
CA VAL A 81 3.80 5.99 13.78
C VAL A 81 2.61 5.17 14.27
N PHE A 82 2.15 4.21 13.46
CA PHE A 82 1.06 3.32 13.86
C PHE A 82 1.45 2.45 15.07
N GLY A 83 2.66 1.90 15.08
CA GLY A 83 3.14 1.07 16.18
C GLY A 83 3.35 1.82 17.49
N LEU A 84 3.69 3.12 17.45
CA LEU A 84 3.71 3.97 18.63
C LEU A 84 2.31 4.12 19.23
N VAL A 85 1.29 4.28 18.39
CA VAL A 85 -0.12 4.34 18.82
C VAL A 85 -0.58 3.00 19.40
N VAL A 86 -0.17 1.88 18.82
CA VAL A 86 -0.43 0.56 19.42
C VAL A 86 0.29 0.42 20.77
N GLY A 87 1.52 0.93 20.86
CA GLY A 87 2.34 0.90 22.07
C GLY A 87 1.76 1.69 23.24
N THR A 88 0.89 2.68 23.00
CA THR A 88 0.23 3.42 24.10
C THR A 88 -0.70 2.54 24.93
N PHE A 89 -1.14 1.39 24.43
CA PHE A 89 -1.95 0.44 25.19
C PHE A 89 -1.17 -0.21 26.35
N SER A 90 0.12 -0.49 26.17
CA SER A 90 0.94 -1.23 27.14
C SER A 90 1.63 -0.36 28.22
N TRP A 91 1.44 0.97 28.21
CA TRP A 91 1.98 1.96 29.16
C TRP A 91 3.35 1.58 29.81
N GLY A 92 4.48 2.08 29.28
CA GLY A 92 5.81 1.91 29.91
C GLY A 92 6.99 1.91 28.93
N ASN A 93 8.14 1.33 29.34
CA ASN A 93 9.35 1.21 28.52
C ASN A 93 9.16 0.32 27.26
N GLN A 94 8.00 -0.35 27.14
CA GLN A 94 7.57 -1.16 26.00
C GLN A 94 6.97 -0.35 24.83
N ILE A 95 6.74 0.96 24.98
CA ILE A 95 6.21 1.82 23.90
C ILE A 95 7.12 1.79 22.66
N TRP A 96 8.42 1.58 22.84
CA TRP A 96 9.39 1.44 21.74
C TRP A 96 9.48 0.01 21.19
N ALA A 97 9.13 -1.01 21.99
CA ALA A 97 9.20 -2.40 21.55
C ALA A 97 8.08 -2.74 20.55
N ALA A 98 6.88 -2.18 20.73
CA ALA A 98 5.74 -2.38 19.83
C ALA A 98 5.99 -1.92 18.37
N PRO A 99 6.40 -0.66 18.11
CA PRO A 99 6.69 -0.21 16.74
C PRO A 99 7.87 -0.96 16.13
N LEU A 100 8.91 -1.25 16.93
CA LEU A 100 10.05 -2.01 16.44
C LEU A 100 9.63 -3.40 15.95
N LYS A 101 8.79 -4.12 16.72
CA LYS A 101 8.27 -5.45 16.34
C LYS A 101 7.40 -5.40 15.09
N ILE A 102 6.53 -4.40 14.96
CA ILE A 102 5.64 -4.26 13.80
C ILE A 102 6.46 -3.99 12.53
N VAL A 103 7.41 -3.04 12.60
CA VAL A 103 8.29 -2.71 11.49
C VAL A 103 9.16 -3.91 11.13
N SER A 104 9.84 -4.52 12.10
CA SER A 104 10.74 -5.64 11.85
C SER A 104 9.99 -6.85 11.31
N GLY A 105 8.83 -7.19 11.90
CA GLY A 105 7.99 -8.30 11.47
C GLY A 105 7.54 -8.15 10.03
N LEU A 106 7.00 -6.98 9.66
CA LEU A 106 6.49 -6.76 8.31
C LEU A 106 7.61 -6.62 7.27
N MET A 107 8.73 -5.96 7.60
CA MET A 107 9.89 -5.86 6.71
C MET A 107 10.53 -7.24 6.47
N PHE A 108 10.64 -8.06 7.52
CA PHE A 108 11.16 -9.41 7.39
C PHE A 108 10.23 -10.31 6.57
N SER A 109 8.91 -10.28 6.84
CA SER A 109 7.91 -10.97 6.01
C SER A 109 8.00 -10.56 4.55
N ALA A 110 8.12 -9.26 4.27
CA ALA A 110 8.28 -8.76 2.91
C ALA A 110 9.54 -9.35 2.26
N LEU A 111 10.68 -9.32 2.94
CA LEU A 111 11.94 -9.82 2.41
C LEU A 111 11.89 -11.32 2.06
N ILE A 112 11.31 -12.15 2.92
CA ILE A 112 11.21 -13.59 2.67
C ILE A 112 10.17 -13.94 1.60
N CYS A 113 9.15 -13.11 1.40
CA CYS A 113 8.13 -13.29 0.36
C CYS A 113 8.51 -12.68 -1.00
N LEU A 114 9.62 -11.94 -1.07
CA LEU A 114 10.13 -11.32 -2.30
C LEU A 114 10.50 -12.35 -3.39
N PRO A 115 11.31 -13.40 -3.12
CA PRO A 115 11.67 -14.37 -4.15
C PRO A 115 10.45 -15.11 -4.72
N SER A 116 9.47 -15.44 -3.88
CA SER A 116 8.24 -16.07 -4.34
C SER A 116 7.37 -15.13 -5.17
N LEU A 117 7.30 -13.84 -4.82
CA LEU A 117 6.59 -12.83 -5.61
C LEU A 117 7.16 -12.77 -7.04
N TYR A 118 8.48 -12.76 -7.17
CA TYR A 118 9.16 -12.76 -8.46
C TYR A 118 8.72 -13.96 -9.32
N ILE A 119 8.79 -15.17 -8.75
CA ILE A 119 8.40 -16.40 -9.44
C ILE A 119 6.93 -16.35 -9.90
N PHE A 120 5.99 -16.01 -9.00
CA PHE A 120 4.57 -15.96 -9.36
C PHE A 120 4.24 -14.85 -10.35
N THR A 121 5.01 -13.75 -10.35
CA THR A 121 4.87 -12.66 -11.33
C THR A 121 5.32 -13.13 -12.72
N CYS A 122 6.45 -13.84 -12.82
CA CYS A 122 6.92 -14.43 -14.07
C CYS A 122 5.97 -15.50 -14.61
N ILE A 123 5.48 -16.41 -13.74
CA ILE A 123 4.49 -17.43 -14.13
C ILE A 123 3.17 -16.78 -14.56
N GLY A 124 2.80 -15.65 -13.96
CA GLY A 124 1.64 -14.84 -14.38
C GLY A 124 1.75 -14.24 -15.78
N GLY A 125 2.89 -14.39 -16.45
CA GLY A 125 3.14 -13.93 -17.82
C GLY A 125 3.66 -12.49 -17.90
N LEU A 126 4.07 -11.89 -16.78
CA LEU A 126 4.78 -10.62 -16.82
C LEU A 126 6.28 -10.85 -17.00
N GLU A 127 6.88 -10.18 -17.98
CA GLU A 127 8.34 -10.02 -18.10
C GLU A 127 8.83 -8.97 -17.08
N ALA A 128 8.63 -9.26 -15.79
CA ALA A 128 8.90 -8.31 -14.73
C ALA A 128 10.39 -8.23 -14.40
N ARG A 129 10.95 -7.02 -14.44
CA ARG A 129 12.27 -6.73 -13.86
C ARG A 129 12.21 -6.92 -12.34
N PHE A 130 13.33 -7.37 -11.75
CA PHE A 130 13.42 -7.55 -10.30
C PHE A 130 13.10 -6.26 -9.51
N SER A 131 13.50 -5.10 -10.03
CA SER A 131 13.15 -3.79 -9.46
C SER A 131 11.66 -3.49 -9.45
N THR A 132 10.92 -3.92 -10.48
CA THR A 132 9.46 -3.78 -10.56
C THR A 132 8.79 -4.62 -9.49
N VAL A 133 9.26 -5.86 -9.30
CA VAL A 133 8.77 -6.77 -8.26
C VAL A 133 9.03 -6.21 -6.86
N ILE A 134 10.21 -5.67 -6.59
CA ILE A 134 10.50 -4.94 -5.34
C ILE A 134 9.54 -3.76 -5.19
N GLY A 135 9.34 -2.97 -6.24
CA GLY A 135 8.41 -1.84 -6.23
C GLY A 135 6.97 -2.23 -5.94
N MET A 136 6.49 -3.37 -6.47
CA MET A 136 5.17 -3.94 -6.19
C MET A 136 5.03 -4.28 -4.71
N LEU A 137 6.00 -5.02 -4.16
CA LEU A 137 6.01 -5.37 -2.75
C LEU A 137 6.07 -4.14 -1.85
N CYS A 138 6.98 -3.20 -2.13
CA CYS A 138 7.12 -1.96 -1.36
C CYS A 138 5.85 -1.10 -1.46
N SER A 139 5.15 -1.12 -2.59
CA SER A 139 3.88 -0.39 -2.75
C SER A 139 2.75 -0.99 -1.93
N ILE A 140 2.68 -2.33 -1.82
CA ILE A 140 1.73 -3.01 -0.92
C ILE A 140 2.00 -2.53 0.51
N VAL A 141 3.23 -2.66 0.98
CA VAL A 141 3.56 -2.35 2.38
C VAL A 141 3.40 -0.86 2.69
N ALA A 142 3.81 0.01 1.77
CA ALA A 142 3.68 1.46 1.94
C ALA A 142 2.21 1.89 1.98
N LEU A 143 1.37 1.39 1.05
CA LEU A 143 -0.05 1.74 1.04
C LEU A 143 -0.75 1.20 2.29
N SER A 144 -0.47 -0.04 2.69
CA SER A 144 -1.04 -0.61 3.91
C SER A 144 -0.60 0.16 5.16
N GLY A 145 0.67 0.56 5.27
CA GLY A 145 1.17 1.37 6.37
C GLY A 145 0.49 2.74 6.44
N LEU A 146 0.31 3.43 5.31
CA LEU A 146 -0.40 4.71 5.27
C LEU A 146 -1.87 4.59 5.68
N LEU A 147 -2.55 3.53 5.24
CA LEU A 147 -3.92 3.27 5.64
C LEU A 147 -4.02 2.98 7.15
N LEU A 148 -3.07 2.22 7.70
CA LEU A 148 -2.98 1.98 9.14
C LEU A 148 -2.79 3.28 9.92
N VAL A 149 -1.94 4.20 9.45
CA VAL A 149 -1.82 5.54 10.05
C VAL A 149 -3.16 6.29 10.02
N GLY A 150 -3.93 6.17 8.94
CA GLY A 150 -5.29 6.73 8.85
C GLY A 150 -6.26 6.16 9.90
N PHE A 151 -6.10 4.89 10.27
CA PHE A 151 -6.88 4.24 11.32
C PHE A 151 -6.28 4.39 12.73
N ALA A 152 -5.11 5.01 12.88
CA ALA A 152 -4.46 5.17 14.18
C ALA A 152 -5.34 5.88 15.23
N PRO A 153 -6.10 6.95 14.92
CA PRO A 153 -7.01 7.57 15.89
C PRO A 153 -8.10 6.63 16.41
N VAL A 154 -8.58 5.72 15.55
CA VAL A 154 -9.59 4.71 15.91
C VAL A 154 -8.99 3.71 16.88
N VAL A 155 -7.80 3.18 16.57
CA VAL A 155 -7.06 2.26 17.46
C VAL A 155 -6.77 2.92 18.81
N TRP A 156 -6.33 4.17 18.80
CA TRP A 156 -6.04 4.93 20.01
C TRP A 156 -7.29 5.10 20.90
N LEU A 157 -8.43 5.48 20.30
CA LEU A 157 -9.69 5.62 21.03
C LEU A 157 -10.05 4.31 21.74
N PHE A 158 -10.03 3.19 21.00
CA PHE A 158 -10.36 1.88 21.58
C PHE A 158 -9.34 1.42 22.63
N SER A 159 -8.06 1.76 22.46
CA SER A 159 -7.00 1.51 23.43
C SER A 159 -7.24 2.24 24.75
N VAL A 160 -7.90 3.39 24.75
CA VAL A 160 -8.24 4.13 25.97
C VAL A 160 -9.56 3.64 26.58
N SER A 161 -10.50 3.17 25.74
CA SER A 161 -11.83 2.76 26.19
C SER A 161 -11.96 1.28 26.58
N SER A 162 -10.96 0.44 26.28
CA SER A 162 -11.00 -1.01 26.52
C SER A 162 -9.73 -1.48 27.21
N THR A 163 -9.86 -2.40 28.15
CA THR A 163 -8.74 -3.11 28.80
C THR A 163 -8.52 -4.51 28.24
N SER A 164 -9.40 -4.99 27.35
CA SER A 164 -9.31 -6.34 26.79
C SER A 164 -8.27 -6.44 25.67
N VAL A 165 -7.19 -7.18 25.94
CA VAL A 165 -6.12 -7.50 24.97
C VAL A 165 -6.70 -8.20 23.73
N VAL A 166 -7.63 -9.13 23.96
CA VAL A 166 -8.26 -9.92 22.91
C VAL A 166 -9.02 -9.02 21.93
N PHE A 167 -9.85 -8.11 22.46
CA PHE A 167 -10.60 -7.16 21.64
C PHE A 167 -9.67 -6.28 20.79
N ILE A 168 -8.65 -5.68 21.40
CA ILE A 168 -7.71 -4.79 20.71
C ILE A 168 -6.91 -5.55 19.65
N GLY A 169 -6.44 -6.76 19.93
CA GLY A 169 -5.68 -7.50 18.93
C GLY A 169 -6.54 -8.01 17.76
N PHE A 170 -7.81 -8.38 17.96
CA PHE A 170 -8.74 -8.64 16.85
C PHE A 170 -9.04 -7.39 16.02
N LEU A 171 -9.22 -6.23 16.67
CA LEU A 171 -9.40 -4.94 16.00
C LEU A 171 -8.18 -4.64 15.10
N LEU A 172 -6.96 -4.78 15.64
CA LEU A 172 -5.72 -4.56 14.90
C LEU A 172 -5.58 -5.52 13.72
N LEU A 173 -5.89 -6.80 13.92
CA LEU A 173 -5.85 -7.81 12.86
C LEU A 173 -6.87 -7.49 11.75
N ALA A 174 -8.09 -7.11 12.11
CA ALA A 174 -9.13 -6.76 11.15
C ALA A 174 -8.74 -5.51 10.34
N LEU A 175 -8.25 -4.46 11.00
CA LEU A 175 -7.77 -3.25 10.33
C LEU A 175 -6.59 -3.55 9.41
N TRP A 176 -5.64 -4.38 9.85
CA TRP A 176 -4.52 -4.82 9.03
C TRP A 176 -4.98 -5.59 7.78
N MET A 177 -5.92 -6.53 7.93
CA MET A 177 -6.52 -7.29 6.81
C MET A 177 -7.17 -6.36 5.77
N ILE A 178 -7.89 -5.33 6.22
CA ILE A 178 -8.49 -4.33 5.32
C ILE A 178 -7.38 -3.54 4.60
N CYS A 179 -6.37 -3.05 5.33
CA CYS A 179 -5.28 -2.24 4.78
C CYS A 179 -4.43 -3.01 3.75
N VAL A 180 -4.13 -4.28 4.00
CA VAL A 180 -3.40 -5.14 3.06
C VAL A 180 -4.25 -5.53 1.86
N GLY A 181 -5.58 -5.71 2.03
CA GLY A 181 -6.51 -5.93 0.93
C GLY A 181 -6.50 -4.79 -0.10
N PHE A 182 -6.42 -3.54 0.35
CA PHE A 182 -6.22 -2.39 -0.54
C PHE A 182 -4.85 -2.41 -1.23
N GLY A 183 -3.79 -2.79 -0.52
CA GLY A 183 -2.45 -3.01 -1.09
C GLY A 183 -2.45 -4.06 -2.21
N PHE A 184 -3.13 -5.19 -2.01
CA PHE A 184 -3.28 -6.22 -3.03
C PHE A 184 -4.08 -5.72 -4.23
N THR A 185 -5.19 -5.02 -4.00
CA THR A 185 -6.01 -4.45 -5.07
C THR A 185 -5.17 -3.55 -5.98
N LEU A 186 -4.27 -2.75 -5.41
CA LEU A 186 -3.32 -1.93 -6.16
C LEU A 186 -2.38 -2.79 -7.02
N VAL A 187 -1.81 -3.86 -6.47
CA VAL A 187 -0.89 -4.74 -7.20
C VAL A 187 -1.58 -5.56 -8.30
N PHE A 188 -2.82 -6.01 -8.10
CA PHE A 188 -3.60 -6.62 -9.17
C PHE A 188 -3.89 -5.64 -10.30
N ARG A 189 -4.23 -4.39 -9.98
CA ARG A 189 -4.45 -3.35 -11.00
C ARG A 189 -3.16 -3.05 -11.76
N ALA A 190 -2.03 -2.97 -11.06
CA ALA A 190 -0.72 -2.77 -11.67
C ALA A 190 -0.35 -3.95 -12.59
N GLY A 191 -0.53 -5.18 -12.12
CA GLY A 191 -0.27 -6.39 -12.90
C GLY A 191 -1.08 -6.42 -14.19
N LYS A 192 -2.39 -6.16 -14.12
CA LYS A 192 -3.26 -6.07 -15.31
C LYS A 192 -2.83 -4.95 -16.27
N ALA A 193 -2.44 -3.79 -15.73
CA ALA A 193 -2.00 -2.66 -16.55
C ALA A 193 -0.66 -2.93 -17.26
N MET A 194 0.21 -3.75 -16.67
CA MET A 194 1.48 -4.21 -17.26
C MET A 194 1.30 -5.41 -18.21
N GLY A 195 0.07 -5.89 -18.42
CA GLY A 195 -0.20 -6.99 -19.35
C GLY A 195 -0.13 -8.39 -18.73
N MET A 196 -0.28 -8.54 -17.41
CA MET A 196 -0.31 -9.84 -16.75
C MET A 196 -1.44 -10.71 -17.32
N ALA A 197 -1.07 -11.84 -17.93
CA ALA A 197 -2.02 -12.75 -18.59
C ALA A 197 -2.91 -13.49 -17.59
N ASN A 198 -2.34 -13.95 -16.47
CA ASN A 198 -3.08 -14.68 -15.43
C ASN A 198 -2.82 -14.12 -14.02
N THR A 199 -3.80 -13.40 -13.48
CA THR A 199 -3.72 -12.85 -12.11
C THR A 199 -3.91 -13.89 -11.02
N GLY A 200 -4.31 -15.13 -11.34
CA GLY A 200 -4.52 -16.19 -10.35
C GLY A 200 -3.24 -16.55 -9.59
N HIS A 201 -2.09 -16.56 -10.25
CA HIS A 201 -0.79 -16.80 -9.62
C HIS A 201 -0.43 -15.74 -8.58
N LEU A 202 -0.75 -14.48 -8.90
CA LEU A 202 -0.57 -13.37 -7.97
C LEU A 202 -1.52 -13.46 -6.78
N MET A 203 -2.74 -14.00 -6.96
CA MET A 203 -3.68 -14.28 -5.87
C MET A 203 -3.18 -15.36 -4.91
N VAL A 204 -2.61 -16.44 -5.43
CA VAL A 204 -1.96 -17.47 -4.61
C VAL A 204 -0.84 -16.85 -3.78
N TRP A 205 -0.02 -16.00 -4.39
CA TRP A 205 1.04 -15.29 -3.67
C TRP A 205 0.47 -14.37 -2.57
N CYS A 206 -0.61 -13.62 -2.83
CA CYS A 206 -1.24 -12.78 -1.81
C CYS A 206 -1.69 -13.60 -0.59
N ILE A 207 -2.24 -14.80 -0.81
CA ILE A 207 -2.62 -15.72 0.29
C ILE A 207 -1.37 -16.15 1.08
N ILE A 208 -0.29 -16.53 0.40
CA ILE A 208 0.98 -16.89 1.06
C ILE A 208 1.51 -15.71 1.88
N PHE A 209 1.52 -14.50 1.32
CA PHE A 209 1.96 -13.29 2.01
C PHE A 209 1.12 -13.03 3.27
N LEU A 210 -0.20 -13.18 3.18
CA LEU A 210 -1.09 -13.07 4.35
C LEU A 210 -0.74 -14.10 5.44
N LEU A 211 -0.58 -15.36 5.06
CA LEU A 211 -0.27 -16.42 6.01
C LEU A 211 1.07 -16.17 6.72
N VAL A 212 2.10 -15.80 5.97
CA VAL A 212 3.43 -15.51 6.50
C VAL A 212 3.42 -14.28 7.42
N THR A 213 2.72 -13.22 7.04
CA THR A 213 2.63 -12.00 7.87
C THR A 213 1.84 -12.23 9.15
N VAL A 214 0.73 -12.97 9.09
CA VAL A 214 -0.06 -13.40 10.26
C VAL A 214 0.75 -14.34 11.17
N GLN A 215 1.58 -15.21 10.61
CA GLN A 215 2.46 -16.09 11.39
C GLN A 215 3.61 -15.31 12.05
N MET A 216 4.12 -14.26 11.40
CA MET A 216 5.16 -13.42 12.00
C MET A 216 4.61 -12.60 13.17
N THR A 217 3.36 -12.15 13.12
CA THR A 217 2.73 -11.47 14.26
C THR A 217 2.53 -12.39 15.47
N THR A 218 2.40 -13.71 15.27
CA THR A 218 2.30 -14.67 16.39
C THR A 218 3.65 -15.11 16.94
N THR A 219 4.70 -15.06 16.13
CA THR A 219 6.08 -15.42 16.52
C THR A 219 6.72 -14.33 17.36
N LEU A 220 6.35 -13.05 17.18
CA LEU A 220 6.87 -11.90 17.91
C LEU A 220 6.14 -11.61 19.23
N ARG A 221 5.44 -12.61 19.78
CA ARG A 221 4.60 -12.46 20.97
C ARG A 221 5.39 -11.93 22.18
N PRO A 222 4.83 -11.01 22.99
CA PRO A 222 3.59 -10.26 22.78
C PRO A 222 3.84 -9.00 21.95
N ILE A 223 2.94 -8.74 21.00
CA ILE A 223 2.87 -7.45 20.27
C ILE A 223 2.02 -6.44 21.05
N VAL A 224 1.04 -6.93 21.81
CA VAL A 224 0.18 -6.19 22.73
C VAL A 224 0.23 -6.91 24.08
N GLY A 225 0.45 -6.19 25.18
CA GLY A 225 0.62 -6.78 26.52
C GLY A 225 2.06 -6.84 27.01
N ALA A 226 2.24 -6.86 28.33
CA ALA A 226 3.56 -6.83 28.96
C ALA A 226 4.25 -8.20 28.89
N SER A 227 5.46 -8.23 28.34
CA SER A 227 6.40 -9.35 28.49
C SER A 227 7.77 -8.80 28.86
N GLU A 228 8.40 -9.45 29.84
CA GLU A 228 9.79 -9.15 30.22
C GLU A 228 10.80 -9.67 29.17
N THR A 229 10.39 -10.61 28.31
CA THR A 229 11.21 -11.14 27.21
C THR A 229 10.87 -10.49 25.86
N LEU A 230 11.91 -10.00 25.16
CA LEU A 230 11.81 -9.38 23.83
C LEU A 230 11.44 -10.40 22.73
N ILE A 231 11.80 -11.68 22.92
CA ILE A 231 11.52 -12.78 22.00
C ILE A 231 11.24 -14.05 22.81
N ASN A 232 10.00 -14.54 22.83
CA ASN A 232 9.67 -15.83 23.44
C ASN A 232 9.78 -16.94 22.38
N PHE A 233 10.95 -17.57 22.27
CA PHE A 233 11.15 -18.77 21.44
C PHE A 233 10.66 -20.07 22.10
N ASP A 234 10.28 -20.04 23.40
CA ASP A 234 9.90 -21.22 24.18
C ASP A 234 8.51 -21.77 23.88
N GLU A 235 7.57 -20.97 23.36
CA GLU A 235 6.23 -21.45 22.94
C GLU A 235 5.97 -21.21 21.45
N LYS A 236 6.29 -22.22 20.62
CA LYS A 236 5.90 -22.23 19.20
C LYS A 236 4.40 -22.54 19.07
N LYS A 237 3.57 -21.49 19.07
CA LYS A 237 2.11 -21.63 18.90
C LYS A 237 1.67 -21.07 17.55
N PHE A 238 0.86 -21.85 16.83
CA PHE A 238 0.22 -21.41 15.59
C PHE A 238 -0.83 -20.32 15.88
N PHE A 239 -1.12 -19.44 14.91
CA PHE A 239 -2.05 -18.31 15.06
C PHE A 239 -3.39 -18.74 15.65
N LEU A 240 -4.04 -19.75 15.06
CA LEU A 240 -5.35 -20.20 15.51
C LEU A 240 -5.32 -20.79 16.92
N GLN A 241 -4.24 -21.48 17.27
CA GLN A 241 -4.07 -22.04 18.61
C GLN A 241 -3.95 -20.93 19.65
N TYR A 242 -3.17 -19.89 19.35
CA TYR A 242 -3.03 -18.74 20.25
C TYR A 242 -4.36 -18.06 20.55
N TRP A 243 -5.08 -17.68 19.49
CA TRP A 243 -6.34 -16.97 19.64
C TRP A 243 -7.44 -17.83 20.26
N SER A 244 -7.39 -19.15 20.06
CA SER A 244 -8.29 -20.08 20.75
C SER A 244 -8.04 -20.13 22.26
N GLU A 245 -6.78 -20.18 22.68
CA GLU A 245 -6.40 -20.21 24.11
C GLU A 245 -6.75 -18.88 24.81
N GLU A 246 -6.46 -17.74 24.18
CA GLU A 246 -6.82 -16.41 24.71
C GLU A 246 -8.34 -16.22 24.80
N PHE A 247 -9.10 -16.73 23.84
CA PHE A 247 -10.55 -16.68 23.87
C PHE A 247 -11.15 -17.53 25.00
N GLN A 248 -10.57 -18.70 25.26
CA GLN A 248 -10.95 -19.54 26.40
C GLN A 248 -10.67 -18.83 27.73
N GLN A 249 -9.47 -18.29 27.91
CA GLN A 249 -9.11 -17.54 29.13
C GLN A 249 -9.96 -16.28 29.36
N ALA A 250 -10.46 -15.64 28.30
CA ALA A 250 -11.33 -14.47 28.43
C ALA A 250 -12.80 -14.81 28.74
N THR A 251 -13.18 -16.08 28.59
CA THR A 251 -14.57 -16.57 28.83
C THR A 251 -14.72 -17.25 30.20
N ASP A 252 -13.61 -17.74 30.77
CA ASP A 252 -13.52 -18.31 32.13
C ASP A 252 -13.35 -17.22 33.21
#